data_AF-J9EYN4-F1
#
_entry.id   AF-J9EYN4-F1
#
_cell.length_a   1.000
_cell.length_b   1.000
_cell.length_c   1.000
_cell.angle_alpha   90.00
_cell.angle_beta   90.00
_cell.angle_gamma   90.00
#
_symmetry.space_group_name_H-M   'P 1'
#
loop_
_entity.id
_entity.type
_entity.pdbx_description
1 polymer ?
#
loop_
_entity_poly.entity_id
_entity_poly.type
_entity_poly.pdbx_seq_one_letter_code
_entity_poly.pdbx_strand_id
1 'polypeptide(L)'
;RQIEALHDNPQNAFICGRNVEYGGAVCNSNGSSSSGGGGATIGFDQPASLLNFAISELVNTEQSYVRELQSIVDFYIRPFEAPENEHLIASHLRDRSDILFGNIPDLLNFHSNYLLADFLAAGNSISEICRCFLNHRNKFLQLYHHYCQNKPLGEALRREQQPDGAVAKFLRSFFNFYFM
;
A
#
# COMPACT_ATOMS: atom_id res chain seq x y z
N ARG A 1 2.60 -8.41 -13.94
CA ARG A 1 1.75 -9.56 -13.55
C ARG A 1 2.58 -10.83 -13.68
N GLN A 2 3.06 -11.36 -12.56
CA GLN A 2 3.65 -12.69 -12.47
C GLN A 2 3.55 -13.13 -11.00
N ILE A 3 2.47 -13.85 -10.68
CA ILE A 3 2.33 -14.58 -9.42
C ILE A 3 2.18 -16.03 -9.85
N GLU A 4 3.26 -16.79 -9.73
CA GLU A 4 3.22 -18.26 -9.74
C GLU A 4 4.57 -18.80 -9.26
N ALA A 5 4.80 -18.72 -7.95
CA ALA A 5 5.67 -19.60 -7.18
C ALA A 5 5.51 -19.23 -5.71
N LEU A 6 5.59 -20.22 -4.81
CA LEU A 6 5.36 -20.16 -3.36
C LEU A 6 3.95 -20.52 -2.88
N HIS A 7 3.28 -21.44 -3.60
CA HIS A 7 2.56 -22.47 -2.86
C HIS A 7 3.60 -23.48 -2.33
N ASP A 8 3.49 -23.80 -1.04
CA ASP A 8 4.17 -24.90 -0.32
C ASP A 8 5.58 -24.66 0.25
N ASN A 9 5.71 -23.71 1.20
CA ASN A 9 6.68 -23.89 2.28
C ASN A 9 6.06 -23.63 3.66
N PRO A 10 5.79 -24.67 4.48
CA PRO A 10 5.17 -24.52 5.79
C PRO A 10 6.03 -23.77 6.81
N GLN A 11 7.32 -23.53 6.55
CA GLN A 11 8.17 -22.72 7.44
C GLN A 11 7.99 -21.21 7.28
N ASN A 12 7.37 -20.73 6.20
CA ASN A 12 7.03 -19.31 6.05
C ASN A 12 5.72 -18.92 6.76
N ALA A 13 4.91 -19.91 7.16
CA ALA A 13 3.63 -19.68 7.82
C ALA A 13 3.76 -19.25 9.29
N PHE A 14 4.92 -19.46 9.91
CA PHE A 14 5.13 -19.12 11.32
C PHE A 14 5.45 -17.64 11.55
N ILE A 15 5.85 -16.89 10.51
CA ILE A 15 6.28 -15.49 10.63
C ILE A 15 5.20 -14.50 10.17
N CYS A 16 4.30 -14.91 9.28
CA CYS A 16 3.14 -14.11 8.90
C CYS A 16 1.89 -14.74 9.53
N GLY A 17 1.38 -14.10 10.59
CA GLY A 17 0.25 -14.59 11.38
C GLY A 17 -0.96 -14.96 10.52
N ARG A 18 -1.19 -16.26 10.34
CA ARG A 18 -2.45 -16.82 9.86
C ARG A 18 -3.33 -17.14 11.07
N ASN A 19 -4.51 -16.53 11.12
CA ASN A 19 -5.80 -17.20 11.29
C ASN A 19 -6.91 -16.16 11.53
N VAL A 20 -7.70 -15.86 10.50
CA VAL A 20 -9.16 -15.68 10.63
C VAL A 20 -9.81 -16.16 9.33
N GLU A 21 -10.52 -17.28 9.42
CA GLU A 21 -11.46 -17.76 8.41
C GLU A 21 -12.71 -16.88 8.39
N TYR A 22 -13.21 -16.49 7.22
CA TYR A 22 -14.64 -16.25 7.02
C TYR A 22 -15.10 -16.91 5.72
N GLY A 23 -16.10 -17.77 5.91
CA GLY A 23 -16.74 -18.62 4.90
C GLY A 23 -17.36 -17.85 3.75
N GLY A 24 -17.48 -18.57 2.63
CA GLY A 24 -17.84 -18.00 1.34
C GLY A 24 -19.32 -17.72 1.09
N ALA A 25 -19.56 -17.30 -0.14
CA ALA A 25 -20.83 -17.46 -0.84
C ALA A 25 -20.52 -17.58 -2.34
N VAL A 26 -20.86 -18.74 -2.90
CA VAL A 26 -20.98 -19.02 -4.33
C VAL A 26 -22.28 -18.38 -4.83
N CYS A 27 -22.26 -17.69 -5.96
CA CYS A 27 -23.46 -17.55 -6.78
C CYS A 27 -23.16 -17.97 -8.22
N ASN A 28 -23.86 -19.03 -8.63
CA ASN A 28 -23.82 -19.67 -9.93
C ASN A 28 -24.70 -18.91 -10.95
N SER A 29 -24.30 -19.01 -12.22
CA SER A 29 -24.94 -18.46 -13.41
C SER A 29 -26.30 -19.09 -13.71
N ASN A 30 -27.23 -18.30 -14.30
CA ASN A 30 -28.03 -18.70 -15.48
C ASN A 30 -28.98 -17.59 -15.99
N GLY A 31 -29.02 -17.41 -17.32
CA GLY A 31 -30.30 -17.32 -18.05
C GLY A 31 -30.75 -16.00 -18.72
N SER A 32 -30.43 -15.87 -20.03
CA SER A 32 -31.38 -15.63 -21.15
C SER A 32 -31.83 -14.21 -21.60
N SER A 33 -31.34 -13.86 -22.81
CA SER A 33 -32.02 -13.30 -24.02
C SER A 33 -32.99 -12.10 -23.96
N SER A 34 -32.72 -11.03 -24.75
CA SER A 34 -33.33 -10.79 -26.09
C SER A 34 -33.18 -9.34 -26.62
N SER A 35 -32.80 -9.25 -27.91
CA SER A 35 -33.17 -8.30 -28.99
C SER A 35 -33.34 -6.77 -28.77
N GLY A 36 -32.68 -5.99 -29.63
CA GLY A 36 -33.15 -4.65 -30.03
C GLY A 36 -32.07 -3.79 -30.69
N GLY A 37 -32.15 -3.60 -32.01
CA GLY A 37 -31.22 -2.75 -32.77
C GLY A 37 -31.47 -1.24 -32.60
N GLY A 38 -30.43 -0.45 -32.86
CA GLY A 38 -30.49 1.02 -32.92
C GLY A 38 -29.08 1.58 -33.12
N GLY A 39 -28.92 2.48 -34.09
CA GLY A 39 -27.64 2.84 -34.69
C GLY A 39 -26.57 3.39 -33.74
N ALA A 40 -25.32 3.03 -34.03
CA ALA A 40 -24.14 3.59 -33.41
C ALA A 40 -23.93 5.03 -33.91
N THR A 41 -24.58 5.99 -33.25
CA THR A 41 -24.03 7.34 -33.16
C THR A 41 -22.77 7.23 -32.32
N ILE A 42 -21.59 7.36 -32.93
CA ILE A 42 -20.34 7.55 -32.21
C ILE A 42 -20.45 8.92 -31.54
N GLY A 43 -21.01 8.91 -30.34
CA GLY A 43 -21.24 10.09 -29.52
C GLY A 43 -19.92 10.65 -29.04
N PHE A 44 -19.76 11.96 -29.18
CA PHE A 44 -18.65 12.76 -28.64
C PHE A 44 -18.67 12.85 -27.09
N ASP A 45 -19.13 11.81 -26.38
CA ASP A 45 -19.16 11.69 -24.91
C ASP A 45 -17.84 11.15 -24.32
N GLN A 46 -16.78 11.10 -25.13
CA GLN A 46 -15.48 10.55 -24.76
C GLN A 46 -14.71 11.32 -23.65
N PRO A 47 -14.75 12.66 -23.53
CA PRO A 47 -13.88 13.36 -22.57
C PRO A 47 -14.37 13.26 -21.13
N ALA A 48 -15.69 13.34 -20.90
CA ALA A 48 -16.25 13.21 -19.54
C ALA A 48 -16.10 11.78 -19.01
N SER A 49 -16.26 10.77 -19.88
CA SER A 49 -16.04 9.36 -19.52
C SER A 49 -14.58 9.05 -19.22
N LEU A 50 -13.64 9.62 -20.00
CA LEU A 50 -12.20 9.47 -19.75
C LEU A 50 -11.76 10.16 -18.44
N LEU A 51 -12.29 11.35 -18.16
CA LEU A 51 -11.99 12.05 -16.89
C LEU A 51 -12.53 11.29 -15.68
N ASN A 52 -13.76 10.77 -15.77
CA ASN A 52 -14.33 9.94 -14.71
C ASN A 52 -13.52 8.65 -14.50
N PHE A 53 -13.03 8.04 -15.59
CA PHE A 53 -12.13 6.90 -15.51
C PHE A 53 -10.82 7.27 -14.80
N ALA A 54 -10.20 8.39 -15.15
CA ALA A 54 -8.97 8.85 -14.51
C ALA A 54 -9.14 9.15 -13.02
N ILE A 55 -10.27 9.76 -12.62
CA ILE A 55 -10.57 10.01 -11.21
C ILE A 55 -10.80 8.68 -10.47
N SER A 56 -11.58 7.77 -11.04
CA SER A 56 -11.79 6.44 -10.46
C SER A 56 -10.47 5.70 -10.27
N GLU A 57 -9.60 5.72 -11.27
CA GLU A 57 -8.27 5.10 -11.21
C GLU A 57 -7.39 5.77 -10.15
N LEU A 58 -7.43 7.10 -10.03
CA LEU A 58 -6.72 7.82 -8.96
C LEU A 58 -7.17 7.36 -7.57
N VAL A 59 -8.48 7.22 -7.34
CA VAL A 59 -9.00 6.76 -6.04
C VAL A 59 -8.64 5.29 -5.80
N ASN A 60 -8.74 4.44 -6.81
CA ASN A 60 -8.42 3.01 -6.69
C ASN A 60 -6.93 2.78 -6.40
N THR A 61 -6.06 3.53 -7.07
CA THR A 61 -4.61 3.47 -6.84
C THR A 61 -4.26 4.01 -5.45
N GLU A 62 -4.91 5.09 -5.00
CA GLU A 62 -4.73 5.62 -3.65
C GLU A 62 -5.18 4.61 -2.57
N GLN A 63 -6.32 3.96 -2.74
CA GLN A 63 -6.77 2.90 -1.82
C GLN A 63 -5.79 1.73 -1.77
N SER A 64 -5.22 1.35 -2.92
CA SER A 64 -4.22 0.28 -2.99
C SER A 64 -2.94 0.70 -2.28
N TYR A 65 -2.49 1.93 -2.49
CA TYR A 65 -1.34 2.49 -1.80
C TYR A 65 -1.50 2.50 -0.27
N VAL A 66 -2.67 2.95 0.23
CA VAL A 66 -2.98 2.93 1.67
C VAL A 66 -2.96 1.50 2.24
N ARG A 67 -3.50 0.51 1.51
CA ARG A 67 -3.48 -0.90 1.94
C ARG A 67 -2.06 -1.46 2.00
N GLU A 68 -1.21 -1.08 1.05
CA GLU A 68 0.19 -1.50 1.03
C GLU A 68 0.97 -0.88 2.19
N LEU A 69 0.82 0.43 2.43
CA LEU A 69 1.40 1.10 3.60
C LEU A 69 0.92 0.47 4.92
N GLN A 70 -0.37 0.16 5.03
CA GLN A 70 -0.93 -0.52 6.19
C GLN A 70 -0.29 -1.90 6.39
N SER A 71 -0.09 -2.66 5.32
CA SER A 71 0.56 -3.97 5.38
C SER A 71 2.02 -3.85 5.88
N ILE A 72 2.73 -2.79 5.50
CA ILE A 72 4.08 -2.52 6.02
C ILE A 72 4.04 -2.32 7.53
N VAL A 73 3.14 -1.46 8.02
CA VAL A 73 2.98 -1.20 9.45
C VAL A 73 2.61 -2.48 10.19
N ASP A 74 1.67 -3.24 9.63
CA ASP A 74 1.05 -4.39 10.29
C ASP A 74 1.97 -5.59 10.42
N PHE A 75 2.73 -5.89 9.37
CA PHE A 75 3.53 -7.11 9.28
C PHE A 75 5.02 -6.87 9.52
N TYR A 76 5.47 -5.61 9.55
CA TYR A 76 6.88 -5.30 9.79
C TYR A 76 7.08 -4.37 10.98
N ILE A 77 6.49 -3.18 10.97
CA ILE A 77 6.78 -2.18 12.02
C ILE A 77 6.27 -2.64 13.38
N ARG A 78 4.98 -3.02 13.47
CA ARG A 78 4.39 -3.46 14.75
C ARG A 78 5.10 -4.70 15.31
N PRO A 79 5.35 -5.78 14.54
CA PRO A 79 6.12 -6.91 15.04
C PRO A 79 7.55 -6.54 15.46
N PHE A 80 8.19 -5.60 14.77
CA PHE A 80 9.54 -5.15 15.14
C PHE A 80 9.57 -4.41 16.48
N GLU A 81 8.55 -3.60 16.75
CA GLU A 81 8.43 -2.82 18.00
C GLU A 81 7.82 -3.62 19.16
N ALA A 82 7.30 -4.82 18.89
CA ALA A 82 6.63 -5.65 19.87
C ALA A 82 7.63 -6.21 20.91
N PRO A 83 7.38 -6.04 22.23
CA PRO A 83 8.28 -6.50 23.29
C PRO A 83 8.62 -7.99 23.23
N GLU A 84 7.70 -8.83 22.75
CA GLU A 84 7.92 -10.27 22.58
C GLU A 84 9.00 -10.62 21.55
N ASN A 85 9.25 -9.73 20.59
CA ASN A 85 10.27 -9.91 19.55
C ASN A 85 11.58 -9.20 19.88
N GLU A 86 11.63 -8.50 21.01
CA GLU A 86 12.74 -7.69 21.45
C GLU A 86 14.08 -8.45 21.45
N HIS A 87 14.04 -9.71 21.89
CA HIS A 87 15.22 -10.59 21.99
C HIS A 87 15.71 -11.11 20.63
N LEU A 88 14.86 -11.05 19.60
CA LEU A 88 15.16 -11.52 18.25
C LEU A 88 15.85 -10.42 17.42
N ILE A 89 15.73 -9.16 17.85
CA ILE A 89 16.20 -7.99 17.13
C ILE A 89 17.47 -7.46 17.79
N ALA A 90 18.52 -7.29 17.00
CA ALA A 90 19.78 -6.75 17.50
C ALA A 90 19.61 -5.28 17.95
N SER A 91 20.20 -4.91 19.08
CA SER A 91 20.04 -3.59 19.69
C SER A 91 20.38 -2.43 18.75
N HIS A 92 21.46 -2.57 17.96
CA HIS A 92 21.90 -1.56 16.98
C HIS A 92 20.90 -1.30 15.85
N LEU A 93 19.96 -2.22 15.61
CA LEU A 93 18.84 -2.05 14.67
C LEU A 93 17.64 -1.40 15.36
N ARG A 94 17.37 -1.79 16.61
CA ARG A 94 16.28 -1.20 17.39
C ARG A 94 16.48 0.28 17.63
N ASP A 95 17.71 0.67 17.98
CA ASP A 95 18.08 2.06 18.21
C ASP A 95 18.05 2.92 16.93
N ARG A 96 17.88 2.28 15.77
CA ARG A 96 17.81 2.90 14.44
C ARG A 96 16.50 2.55 13.71
N SER A 97 15.42 2.28 14.45
CA SER A 97 14.11 1.94 13.88
C SER A 97 13.52 3.10 13.06
N ASP A 98 13.80 4.33 13.47
CA ASP A 98 13.48 5.57 12.76
C ASP A 98 14.14 5.62 11.38
N ILE A 99 15.40 5.18 11.27
CA ILE A 99 16.11 5.08 10.00
C ILE A 99 15.56 3.91 9.17
N LEU A 100 15.25 2.79 9.82
CA LEU A 100 14.79 1.57 9.16
C LEU A 100 13.42 1.76 8.50
N PHE A 101 12.47 2.33 9.22
CA PHE A 101 11.09 2.48 8.77
C PHE A 101 10.77 3.89 8.24
N GLY A 102 11.62 4.87 8.55
CA GLY A 102 11.39 6.26 8.19
C GLY A 102 10.07 6.77 8.75
N ASN A 103 9.43 7.62 7.96
CA ASN A 103 8.13 8.20 8.27
C ASN A 103 6.96 7.45 7.61
N ILE A 104 7.07 6.13 7.40
CA ILE A 104 5.98 5.30 6.85
C ILE A 104 4.67 5.43 7.65
N PRO A 105 4.67 5.38 9.00
CA PRO A 105 3.44 5.58 9.76
C PRO A 105 2.80 6.95 9.51
N ASP A 106 3.60 8.00 9.33
CA ASP A 106 3.10 9.34 9.03
C ASP A 106 2.50 9.44 7.63
N LEU A 107 3.15 8.79 6.64
CA LEU A 107 2.62 8.67 5.28
C LEU A 107 1.29 7.93 5.29
N LEU A 108 1.21 6.77 5.97
CA LEU A 108 -0.03 6.01 6.11
C LEU A 108 -1.13 6.86 6.72
N ASN A 109 -0.86 7.51 7.86
CA ASN A 109 -1.84 8.33 8.55
C ASN A 109 -2.34 9.49 7.68
N PHE A 110 -1.44 10.16 6.93
CA PHE A 110 -1.84 11.23 6.04
C PHE A 110 -2.69 10.72 4.87
N HIS A 111 -2.25 9.66 4.19
CA HIS A 111 -2.94 9.12 3.03
C HIS A 111 -4.29 8.50 3.40
N SER A 112 -4.37 7.74 4.50
CA SER A 112 -5.61 7.08 4.93
C SER A 112 -6.65 8.05 5.51
N ASN A 113 -6.24 8.91 6.43
CA ASN A 113 -7.18 9.71 7.24
C ASN A 113 -7.49 11.08 6.63
N TYR A 114 -6.69 11.56 5.68
CA TYR A 114 -6.89 12.87 5.07
C TYR A 114 -7.05 12.77 3.55
N LEU A 115 -6.04 12.28 2.82
CA LEU A 115 -6.06 12.33 1.36
C LEU A 115 -7.17 11.44 0.77
N LEU A 116 -7.23 10.18 1.17
CA LEU A 116 -8.23 9.24 0.70
C LEU A 116 -9.65 9.65 1.14
N ALA A 117 -9.80 10.13 2.38
CA ALA A 117 -11.06 10.67 2.87
C ALA A 117 -11.57 11.84 2.01
N ASP A 118 -10.69 12.77 1.67
CA ASP A 118 -11.00 13.91 0.81
C ASP A 118 -11.34 13.48 -0.63
N PHE A 119 -10.63 12.49 -1.17
CA PHE A 119 -10.94 11.93 -2.49
C PHE A 119 -12.31 11.24 -2.54
N LEU A 120 -12.65 10.47 -1.51
CA LEU A 120 -13.97 9.83 -1.41
C LEU A 120 -15.09 10.87 -1.27
N ALA A 121 -14.85 11.97 -0.55
CA ALA A 121 -15.79 13.07 -0.42
C ALA A 121 -15.95 13.89 -1.72
N ALA A 122 -14.88 14.03 -2.51
CA ALA A 122 -14.89 14.73 -3.79
C ALA A 122 -15.69 13.99 -4.88
N GLY A 123 -15.83 12.66 -4.78
CA GLY A 123 -16.49 11.83 -5.79
C GLY A 123 -15.83 11.97 -7.16
N ASN A 124 -16.62 12.26 -8.20
CA ASN A 124 -16.13 12.47 -9.57
C ASN A 124 -15.85 13.95 -9.91
N SER A 125 -15.82 14.85 -8.91
CA SER A 125 -15.60 16.28 -9.14
C SER A 125 -14.10 16.60 -9.28
N ILE A 126 -13.67 16.90 -10.51
CA ILE A 126 -12.28 17.28 -10.78
C ILE A 126 -11.83 18.53 -10.00
N SER A 127 -12.73 19.52 -9.85
CA SER A 127 -12.43 20.75 -9.11
C SER A 127 -12.15 20.48 -7.64
N GLU A 128 -12.90 19.55 -7.04
CA GLU A 128 -12.69 19.16 -5.65
C GLU A 128 -11.40 18.35 -5.49
N ILE A 129 -11.12 17.40 -6.38
CA ILE A 129 -9.84 16.66 -6.39
C ILE A 129 -8.65 17.64 -6.48
N CYS A 130 -8.70 18.61 -7.40
CA CYS A 130 -7.67 19.66 -7.51
C CYS A 130 -7.53 20.47 -6.21
N ARG A 131 -8.64 20.84 -5.58
CA ARG A 131 -8.65 21.57 -4.30
C ARG A 131 -8.00 20.75 -3.18
N CYS A 132 -8.22 19.44 -3.14
CA CYS A 132 -7.58 18.54 -2.18
C CYS A 132 -6.05 18.62 -2.28
N PHE A 133 -5.50 18.51 -3.48
CA PHE A 133 -4.04 18.62 -3.70
C PHE A 133 -3.49 19.99 -3.26
N LEU A 134 -4.20 21.08 -3.57
CA LEU A 134 -3.76 22.43 -3.20
C LEU A 134 -3.75 22.62 -1.68
N ASN A 135 -4.78 22.13 -0.98
CA ASN A 135 -4.87 22.21 0.47
C ASN A 135 -3.73 21.45 1.16
N HIS A 136 -3.38 20.28 0.61
CA HIS A 136 -2.38 19.39 1.22
C HIS A 136 -0.95 19.58 0.69
N ARG A 137 -0.71 20.50 -0.26
CA ARG A 137 0.59 20.69 -0.94
C ARG A 137 1.79 20.77 0.02
N ASN A 138 1.63 21.49 1.13
CA ASN A 138 2.70 21.69 2.10
C ASN A 138 2.96 20.40 2.90
N LYS A 139 1.91 19.64 3.19
CA LYS A 139 2.00 18.38 3.90
C LYS A 139 2.67 17.31 3.03
N PHE A 140 2.31 17.23 1.75
CA PHE A 140 3.03 16.42 0.76
C PHE A 140 4.51 16.75 0.73
N LEU A 141 4.86 18.04 0.57
CA LEU A 141 6.26 18.46 0.51
C LEU A 141 7.03 18.02 1.76
N GLN A 142 6.47 18.25 2.95
CA GLN A 142 7.13 17.88 4.21
C GLN A 142 7.32 16.36 4.35
N LEU A 143 6.27 15.57 4.11
CA LEU A 143 6.30 14.12 4.28
C LEU A 143 7.26 13.47 3.27
N TYR A 144 7.18 13.84 1.99
CA TYR A 144 8.02 13.24 0.96
C TYR A 144 9.45 13.75 1.00
N HIS A 145 9.71 14.98 1.48
CA HIS A 145 11.07 15.45 1.74
C HIS A 145 11.76 14.57 2.77
N HIS A 146 11.11 14.35 3.92
CA HIS A 146 11.63 13.48 4.97
C HIS A 146 11.85 12.06 4.46
N TYR A 147 10.85 11.48 3.80
CA TYR A 147 10.92 10.13 3.26
C TYR A 147 12.11 9.93 2.31
N CYS A 148 12.29 10.87 1.37
CA CYS A 148 13.39 10.82 0.40
C CYS A 148 14.77 10.97 1.05
N GLN A 149 14.89 11.75 2.13
CA GLN A 149 16.13 11.87 2.90
C GLN A 149 16.45 10.60 3.66
N ASN A 150 15.44 9.92 4.21
CA ASN A 150 15.63 8.70 4.97
C ASN A 150 15.94 7.47 4.08
N LYS A 151 15.35 7.41 2.88
CA LYS A 151 15.51 6.29 1.94
C LYS A 151 16.96 5.80 1.73
N PRO A 152 17.98 6.65 1.46
CA PRO A 152 19.36 6.18 1.35
C PRO A 152 19.97 5.69 2.66
N LEU A 153 19.52 6.21 3.82
CA LEU A 153 20.00 5.78 5.14
C LEU A 153 19.50 4.37 5.46
N GLY A 154 18.23 4.09 5.19
CA GLY A 154 17.65 2.75 5.32
C GLY A 154 18.37 1.71 4.45
N GLU A 155 18.70 2.06 3.20
CA GLU A 155 19.48 1.18 2.31
C GLU A 155 20.92 0.94 2.78
N ALA A 156 21.57 1.96 3.35
CA ALA A 156 22.88 1.77 3.98
C ALA A 156 22.78 0.81 5.18
N LEU A 157 21.79 1.04 6.05
CA LEU A 157 21.54 0.21 7.22
C LEU A 157 21.28 -1.26 6.86
N ARG A 158 20.52 -1.50 5.78
CA ARG A 158 20.25 -2.83 5.22
C ARG A 158 21.54 -3.54 4.79
N ARG A 159 22.45 -2.83 4.14
CA ARG A 159 23.73 -3.38 3.65
C ARG A 159 24.71 -3.70 4.78
N GLU A 160 24.58 -3.04 5.93
CA GLU A 160 25.39 -3.35 7.12
C GLU A 160 25.03 -4.71 7.75
N GLN A 161 23.83 -5.27 7.49
CA GLN A 161 23.38 -6.49 8.16
C GLN A 161 23.95 -7.76 7.51
N GLN A 162 24.35 -8.72 8.35
CA GLN A 162 24.83 -10.03 7.87
C GLN A 162 23.70 -10.84 7.23
N PRO A 163 23.96 -11.61 6.15
CA PRO A 163 22.92 -12.20 5.32
C PRO A 163 22.12 -13.38 5.93
N ASP A 164 22.61 -14.03 6.99
CA ASP A 164 22.09 -15.36 7.43
C ASP A 164 21.24 -15.37 8.72
N GLY A 165 20.82 -14.22 9.22
CA GLY A 165 19.94 -14.12 10.39
C GLY A 165 18.44 -14.09 10.06
N ALA A 166 17.57 -14.47 11.01
CA ALA A 166 16.12 -14.26 10.91
C ALA A 166 15.79 -12.78 10.66
N VAL A 167 16.52 -11.88 11.31
CA VAL A 167 16.43 -10.42 11.11
C VAL A 167 16.83 -10.01 9.69
N ALA A 168 17.84 -10.65 9.09
CA ALA A 168 18.26 -10.35 7.72
C ALA A 168 17.20 -10.77 6.69
N LYS A 169 16.53 -11.90 6.93
CA LYS A 169 15.39 -12.35 6.11
C LYS A 169 14.20 -11.40 6.24
N PHE A 170 13.91 -10.95 7.46
CA PHE A 170 12.88 -9.96 7.74
C PHE A 170 13.15 -8.64 7.00
N LEU A 171 14.36 -8.08 7.15
CA LEU A 171 14.76 -6.86 6.46
C LEU A 171 14.75 -7.03 4.94
N ARG A 172 15.24 -8.16 4.42
CA ARG A 172 15.19 -8.42 2.98
C ARG A 172 13.76 -8.45 2.44
N SER A 173 12.82 -9.03 3.18
CA SER A 173 11.39 -9.04 2.83
C SER A 173 10.80 -7.63 2.87
N PHE A 174 11.06 -6.88 3.94
CA PHE A 174 10.61 -5.49 4.10
C PHE A 174 11.11 -4.59 2.96
N PHE A 175 12.41 -4.60 2.68
CA PHE A 175 13.00 -3.74 1.67
C PHE A 175 12.62 -4.15 0.24
N ASN A 176 12.35 -5.43 -0.03
CA ASN A 176 11.81 -5.85 -1.32
C ASN A 176 10.40 -5.27 -1.55
N PHE A 177 9.58 -5.19 -0.51
CA PHE A 177 8.27 -4.56 -0.56
C PHE A 177 8.35 -3.02 -0.68
N TYR A 178 9.36 -2.40 -0.04
CA TYR A 178 9.54 -0.94 0.02
C TYR A 178 10.20 -0.31 -1.23
N PHE A 179 10.93 -1.10 -2.04
CA PHE A 179 11.69 -0.62 -3.20
C PHE A 179 11.26 -1.17 -4.57
N MET A 180 10.18 -1.96 -4.64
CA MET A 180 9.63 -2.44 -5.92
C MET A 180 8.85 -1.36 -6.67
#